data_AF-A0A4U7EIJ1-F1
#
_entry.id   AF-A0A4U7EIJ1-F1
#
_cell.length_a   1.000
_cell.length_b   1.000
_cell.length_c   1.000
_cell.angle_alpha   90.00
_cell.angle_beta   90.00
_cell.angle_gamma   90.00
#
_symmetry.space_group_name_H-M   'P 1'
#
loop_
_entity.id
_entity.type
_entity.pdbx_description
1 polymer ?
#
loop_
_entity_poly.entity_id
_entity_poly.type
_entity_poly.pdbx_seq_one_letter_code
_entity_poly.pdbx_strand_id
1 'polypeptide(L)'
;MNLTENTIYSHDELEEVLVLGVHHIFETYDPDAGDGDLRSRVVRYTVDWDEYGPMPTSVRTAPVEEFRTVVGDAVRTWDGGECTNGDA
;
A
#
# COMPACT_ATOMS: atom_id res chain seq x y z
N MET A 1 5.17 11.65 7.10
CA MET A 1 3.83 11.56 6.48
C MET A 1 3.25 10.17 6.74
N ASN A 2 1.99 10.07 7.14
CA ASN A 2 1.33 8.77 7.31
C ASN A 2 0.67 8.40 5.98
N LEU A 3 0.95 7.20 5.46
CA LEU A 3 0.31 6.72 4.23
C LEU A 3 -1.09 6.25 4.60
N THR A 4 -2.07 6.74 3.86
CA THR A 4 -3.47 6.36 3.97
C THR A 4 -3.73 5.28 2.93
N GLU A 5 -4.38 4.21 3.36
CA GLU A 5 -4.90 3.18 2.47
C GLU A 5 -5.92 3.76 1.48
N ASN A 6 -6.04 3.11 0.32
CA ASN A 6 -6.90 3.50 -0.79
C ASN A 6 -6.75 4.99 -1.18
N THR A 7 -5.52 5.50 -1.16
CA THR A 7 -5.23 6.90 -1.46
C THR A 7 -4.22 7.00 -2.60
N ILE A 8 -4.49 7.90 -3.54
CA ILE A 8 -3.63 8.20 -4.67
C ILE A 8 -2.65 9.29 -4.24
N TYR A 9 -1.35 9.00 -4.38
CA TYR A 9 -0.25 9.91 -4.10
C TYR A 9 0.49 10.24 -5.39
N SER A 10 1.06 11.44 -5.48
CA SER A 10 2.03 11.72 -6.54
C SER A 10 3.32 10.95 -6.30
N HIS A 11 3.95 10.46 -7.36
CA HIS A 11 5.22 9.75 -7.32
C HIS A 11 6.20 10.37 -8.30
N ASP A 12 7.44 10.61 -7.87
CA ASP A 12 8.45 11.33 -8.67
C ASP A 12 8.69 10.66 -10.05
N GLU A 13 8.84 9.33 -10.06
CA GLU A 13 9.11 8.58 -11.30
C GLU A 13 7.87 8.03 -12.02
N LEU A 14 6.74 7.85 -11.31
CA LEU A 14 5.58 7.09 -11.79
C LEU A 14 4.34 7.98 -11.95
N GLU A 15 4.50 9.30 -11.77
CA GLU A 15 3.47 10.34 -11.79
C GLU A 15 2.46 10.22 -10.64
N GLU A 16 1.64 9.17 -10.66
CA GLU A 16 0.65 8.89 -9.62
C GLU A 16 0.79 7.42 -9.17
N VAL A 17 0.47 7.14 -7.90
CA VAL A 17 0.43 5.79 -7.35
C VAL A 17 -0.75 5.62 -6.41
N LEU A 18 -1.55 4.56 -6.59
CA LEU A 18 -2.58 4.17 -5.63
C LEU A 18 -1.97 3.30 -4.55
N VAL A 19 -2.00 3.79 -3.31
CA VAL A 19 -1.65 3.01 -2.12
C VAL A 19 -2.84 2.14 -1.74
N LEU A 20 -2.62 0.83 -1.71
CA LEU A 20 -3.63 -0.17 -1.32
C LEU A 20 -3.59 -0.45 0.18
N GLY A 21 -2.44 -0.23 0.82
CA GLY A 21 -2.29 -0.43 2.25
C GLY A 21 -0.85 -0.66 2.65
N VAL A 22 -0.63 -0.82 3.95
CA VAL A 22 0.71 -1.03 4.50
C VAL A 22 0.75 -2.35 5.24
N HIS A 23 1.56 -3.28 4.76
CA HIS A 23 1.78 -4.60 5.34
C HIS A 23 2.96 -4.60 6.30
N HIS A 24 2.79 -5.33 7.39
CA HIS A 24 3.80 -5.53 8.42
C HIS A 24 4.45 -6.88 8.17
N ILE A 25 5.77 -6.87 7.93
CA ILE A 25 6.57 -8.08 7.75
C ILE A 25 7.22 -8.39 9.09
N PHE A 26 6.75 -9.46 9.72
CA PHE A 26 7.28 -9.93 10.99
C PHE A 26 8.40 -10.95 10.73
N GLU A 27 9.49 -10.88 11.50
CA GLU A 27 10.54 -11.90 11.51
C GLU A 27 10.06 -13.15 12.25
N THR A 28 9.37 -12.94 13.37
CA THR A 28 8.67 -13.98 14.14
C THR A 28 7.27 -13.49 14.39
N TYR A 29 6.25 -14.28 14.04
CA TYR A 29 4.84 -13.94 14.25
C TYR A 29 4.22 -14.92 15.25
N ASP A 30 3.64 -14.39 16.33
CA ASP A 30 2.87 -15.16 17.30
C ASP A 30 1.36 -15.00 16.97
N PRO A 31 0.71 -16.04 16.45
CA PRO A 31 -0.69 -15.96 16.04
C PRO A 31 -1.66 -15.87 17.22
N ASP A 32 -1.28 -16.32 18.42
CA ASP A 32 -2.12 -16.28 19.62
C ASP A 32 -2.17 -14.87 20.22
N ALA A 33 -1.05 -14.15 20.20
CA ALA A 33 -0.95 -12.76 20.63
C ALA A 33 -1.37 -11.76 19.53
N GLY A 34 -1.36 -12.20 18.26
CA GLY A 34 -1.53 -11.31 17.10
C GLY A 34 -0.38 -10.30 16.97
N ASP A 35 0.79 -10.63 17.51
CA ASP A 35 1.95 -9.75 17.61
C ASP A 35 3.23 -10.54 17.36
N GLY A 36 4.33 -9.85 17.13
CA GLY A 36 5.57 -10.50 16.75
C GLY A 36 6.73 -9.52 16.60
N ASP A 37 7.90 -10.06 16.32
CA ASP A 37 9.07 -9.23 16.07
C ASP A 37 8.95 -8.59 14.69
N LEU A 38 8.62 -7.30 14.66
CA LEU A 38 8.43 -6.57 13.40
C LEU A 38 9.79 -6.36 12.73
N ARG A 39 9.98 -7.03 11.60
CA ARG A 39 11.21 -6.91 10.80
C ARG A 39 11.20 -5.68 9.92
N SER A 40 10.10 -5.43 9.24
CA SER A 40 9.99 -4.36 8.25
C SER A 40 8.53 -4.03 7.96
N ARG A 41 8.31 -2.83 7.40
CA ARG A 41 6.99 -2.37 6.98
C ARG A 41 7.04 -2.03 5.50
N VAL A 42 6.19 -2.68 4.71
CA VAL A 42 6.13 -2.49 3.25
C VAL A 42 4.78 -1.89 2.86
N VAL A 43 4.78 -0.94 1.95
CA VAL A 43 3.56 -0.41 1.34
C VAL A 43 3.27 -1.20 0.08
N ARG A 44 2.00 -1.57 -0.08
CA ARG A 44 1.45 -2.18 -1.28
C ARG A 44 0.82 -1.06 -2.10
N TYR A 45 1.31 -0.85 -3.31
CA TYR A 45 0.83 0.21 -4.21
C TYR A 45 0.74 -0.31 -5.63
N THR A 46 0.05 0.41 -6.50
CA THR A 46 -0.02 0.09 -7.93
C THR A 46 0.07 1.35 -8.77
N VAL A 47 0.48 1.18 -10.03
CA VAL A 47 0.46 2.18 -11.13
C VAL A 47 -0.73 2.00 -12.06
N ASP A 48 -1.40 0.85 -11.95
CA ASP A 48 -2.41 0.37 -12.87
C ASP A 48 -3.70 0.17 -12.07
N TRP A 49 -4.33 1.30 -11.71
CA TRP A 49 -5.66 1.32 -11.14
C TRP A 49 -6.58 1.98 -12.17
N ASP A 50 -7.38 1.18 -12.86
CA ASP A 50 -8.42 1.72 -13.72
C ASP A 50 -9.68 1.97 -12.88
N GLU A 51 -10.43 3.03 -13.20
CA GLU A 51 -11.70 3.35 -12.54
C GLU A 51 -12.81 2.31 -12.89
N TYR A 52 -12.50 1.35 -13.77
CA TYR A 52 -13.42 0.37 -14.34
C TYR A 52 -13.03 -1.10 -14.06
N GLY A 53 -12.80 -1.49 -12.80
CA GLY A 53 -12.77 -2.92 -12.48
C GLY A 53 -12.21 -3.32 -11.12
N PRO A 54 -12.65 -4.48 -10.58
CA PRO A 54 -12.19 -4.97 -9.29
C PRO A 54 -10.77 -5.55 -9.42
N MET A 55 -9.86 -4.93 -8.68
CA MET A 55 -8.45 -5.27 -8.47
C MET A 55 -7.45 -4.65 -9.45
N PRO A 56 -6.50 -3.84 -8.92
CA PRO A 56 -5.33 -3.44 -9.68
C PRO A 56 -4.46 -4.65 -10.00
N THR A 57 -4.11 -4.82 -11.27
CA THR A 57 -3.41 -6.00 -11.78
C THR A 57 -1.91 -5.98 -11.47
N SER A 58 -1.32 -4.79 -11.36
CA SER A 58 0.12 -4.59 -11.17
C SER A 58 0.44 -4.05 -9.79
N VAL A 59 0.22 -4.88 -8.78
CA VAL A 59 0.57 -4.53 -7.41
C VAL A 59 2.07 -4.68 -7.20
N ARG A 60 2.68 -3.61 -6.69
CA ARG A 60 4.07 -3.54 -6.26
C ARG A 60 4.15 -3.38 -4.74
N THR A 61 5.30 -3.77 -4.19
CA THR A 61 5.61 -3.55 -2.78
C THR A 61 6.93 -2.81 -2.67
N ALA A 62 7.00 -1.86 -1.75
CA ALA A 62 8.22 -1.10 -1.43
C ALA A 62 8.31 -0.90 0.08
N PRO A 63 9.52 -0.74 0.66
CA PRO A 63 9.65 -0.37 2.06
C PRO A 63 9.02 1.00 2.30
N VAL A 64 8.26 1.13 3.39
CA VAL A 64 7.53 2.38 3.71
C VAL A 64 8.47 3.57 3.82
N GLU A 65 9.67 3.36 4.35
CA GLU A 65 10.67 4.42 4.52
C GLU A 65 11.18 4.96 3.19
N GLU A 66 11.46 4.08 2.23
CA GLU A 66 11.87 4.45 0.87
C GLU A 66 10.70 5.08 0.12
N PHE A 67 9.52 4.47 0.18
CA PHE A 67 8.33 4.96 -0.49
C PHE A 67 7.96 6.38 -0.06
N ARG A 68 8.05 6.69 1.25
CA ARG A 68 7.81 8.05 1.77
C ARG A 68 8.78 9.10 1.25
N THR A 69 9.95 8.70 0.78
CA THR A 69 10.95 9.62 0.21
C THR A 69 10.64 9.94 -1.25
N VAL A 70 10.02 9.00 -1.98
CA VAL A 70 9.70 9.14 -3.41
C VAL A 70 8.26 9.59 -3.68
N VAL A 71 7.35 9.42 -2.72
CA VAL A 71 5.98 9.93 -2.82
C VAL A 71 5.84 11.36 -2.32
N GLY A 72 5.10 12.14 -3.09
CA GLY A 72 4.71 13.51 -2.78
C GLY A 72 3.40 13.58 -1.99
N ASP A 73 2.61 14.61 -2.28
CA ASP A 73 1.36 14.89 -1.56
C ASP A 73 0.23 13.92 -1.94
N ALA A 74 -0.80 13.86 -1.10
CA ALA A 74 -2.01 13.10 -1.37
C ALA A 74 -2.83 13.84 -2.44
N VAL A 75 -3.04 13.19 -3.59
CA VAL A 75 -3.81 13.78 -4.68
C VAL A 75 -5.30 13.67 -4.38
N ARG A 76 -5.78 12.44 -4.16
CA ARG A 76 -7.20 12.14 -3.86
C ARG A 76 -7.36 10.77 -3.22
N THR A 77 -8.45 10.59 -2.48
CA THR A 77 -8.89 9.27 -2.02
C THR A 77 -9.51 8.51 -3.19
N TRP A 78 -9.14 7.25 -3.35
CA TRP A 78 -9.71 6.38 -4.37
C TRP A 78 -10.98 5.73 -3.84
N ASP A 79 -12.08 5.94 -4.54
CA ASP A 79 -13.44 5.50 -4.17
C ASP A 79 -13.81 4.12 -4.75
N GLY A 80 -12.89 3.50 -5.50
CA GLY A 80 -13.13 2.33 -6.36
C GLY A 80 -13.36 0.99 -5.65
N GLY A 81 -14.09 0.94 -4.54
CA GLY A 81 -14.54 -0.29 -3.89
C GLY A 81 -13.46 -0.97 -3.02
N GLU A 82 -13.89 -1.53 -1.89
CA GLU A 82 -13.02 -2.20 -0.93
C GLU A 82 -12.06 -3.17 -1.64
N CYS A 83 -10.77 -2.83 -1.64
CA CYS A 83 -9.72 -3.78 -1.95
C CYS A 83 -9.67 -4.76 -0.77
N THR A 84 -10.56 -5.75 -0.75
CA THR A 84 -10.52 -6.81 0.25
C THR A 84 -9.14 -7.45 0.13
N ASN A 85 -8.27 -7.22 1.11
CA ASN A 85 -7.07 -8.02 1.27
C ASN A 85 -7.58 -9.46 1.37
N GLY A 86 -7.33 -10.23 0.31
CA GLY A 86 -7.78 -11.61 0.23
C GLY A 86 -7.04 -12.44 1.26
N ASP A 87 -7.53 -12.42 2.49
CA ASP A 87 -7.37 -13.50 3.44
C ASP A 87 -8.33 -14.61 2.99
N ALA A 88 -7.79 -15.61 2.29
CA ALA A 88 -8.45 -16.87 1.95
C ALA A 88 -7.59 -18.03 2.45
#